data_AF-A0A952DQ64-F1
#
_entry.id   AF-A0A952DQ64-F1
#
_cell.length_a   1.000
_cell.length_b   1.000
_cell.length_c   1.000
_cell.angle_alpha   90.00
_cell.angle_beta   90.00
_cell.angle_gamma   90.00
#
_symmetry.space_group_name_H-M   'P 1'
#
loop_
_entity.id
_entity.type
_entity.pdbx_description
1 polymer ?
#
loop_
_entity_poly.entity_id
_entity_poly.type
_entity_poly.pdbx_seq_one_letter_code
_entity_poly.pdbx_strand_id
1 'polypeptide(L)' 'MPVFPPLVLWALGALGVVALARLIAKEHRRINEELAAARADPAPQAVPPANGKLKRDPQTGIYRPQ' A
#
# COMPACT_ATOMS: atom_id res chain seq x y z
N MET A 1 -35.33 -25.42 18.49
CA MET A 1 -35.22 -25.50 17.02
C MET A 1 -34.82 -24.13 16.52
N PRO A 2 -33.73 -23.96 15.74
CA PRO A 2 -33.42 -22.65 15.18
C PRO A 2 -34.64 -22.14 14.38
N VAL A 3 -35.05 -20.91 14.66
CA VAL A 3 -36.31 -20.31 14.19
C VAL A 3 -36.24 -19.93 12.70
N PHE A 4 -35.04 -19.97 12.10
CA PHE A 4 -34.80 -19.64 10.71
C PHE A 4 -34.16 -20.82 9.95
N PRO A 5 -34.55 -21.04 8.67
CA PRO A 5 -33.91 -22.04 7.83
C PRO A 5 -32.40 -21.80 7.75
N PRO A 6 -31.56 -22.84 7.78
CA PRO A 6 -30.09 -22.70 7.73
C PRO A 6 -29.60 -21.83 6.56
N LEU A 7 -30.26 -21.93 5.41
CA LEU A 7 -29.96 -21.13 4.21
C LEU A 7 -30.13 -19.62 4.44
N VAL A 8 -31.13 -19.21 5.24
CA VAL A 8 -31.36 -17.79 5.56
C VAL A 8 -30.24 -17.27 6.45
N LEU A 9 -29.76 -18.08 7.39
CA LEU A 9 -28.64 -17.72 8.25
C LEU A 9 -27.36 -17.51 7.43
N TRP A 10 -27.09 -18.42 6.49
CA TRP A 10 -25.95 -18.31 5.57
C TRP A 10 -26.06 -17.10 4.66
N ALA A 11 -27.24 -16.83 4.11
CA ALA A 11 -27.48 -15.67 3.26
C ALA A 11 -27.25 -14.36 4.02
N LEU A 12 -27.76 -14.24 5.25
CA LEU A 12 -27.52 -13.07 6.11
C LEU A 12 -26.04 -12.89 6.44
N GLY A 13 -25.34 -13.99 6.76
CA GLY A 13 -23.90 -13.96 6.99
C GLY A 13 -23.12 -13.46 5.76
N ALA A 14 -23.42 -14.01 4.58
CA ALA A 14 -22.78 -13.60 3.33
C ALA A 14 -23.05 -12.13 3.00
N LEU A 15 -24.30 -11.67 3.15
CA LEU A 15 -24.68 -10.27 2.94
C LEU A 15 -23.94 -9.33 3.91
N GLY A 16 -23.82 -9.71 5.18
CA GLY A 16 -23.06 -8.95 6.17
C GLY A 16 -21.60 -8.80 5.79
N VAL A 17 -20.94 -9.88 5.37
CA VAL A 17 -19.53 -9.87 4.94
C VAL A 17 -19.34 -8.97 3.71
N VAL A 18 -20.21 -9.08 2.71
CA VAL A 18 -20.13 -8.25 1.49
C VAL A 18 -20.32 -6.77 1.80
N ALA A 19 -21.28 -6.43 2.68
CA ALA A 19 -21.52 -5.05 3.08
C ALA A 19 -20.30 -4.44 3.81
N LEU A 20 -19.71 -5.19 4.75
CA LEU A 20 -18.50 -4.79 5.46
C LEU A 20 -17.31 -4.63 4.50
N ALA A 21 -17.08 -5.58 3.61
CA ALA A 21 -16.01 -5.52 2.63
C ALA A 21 -16.15 -4.29 1.72
N ARG A 22 -17.36 -3.96 1.29
CA ARG A 22 -17.64 -2.77 0.47
C ARG A 22 -17.38 -1.48 1.24
N LEU A 23 -17.71 -1.43 2.53
CA LEU A 23 -17.44 -0.27 3.38
C LEU A 23 -15.93 -0.07 3.59
N ILE A 24 -15.20 -1.15 3.90
CA ILE A 24 -13.74 -1.13 4.04
C ILE A 24 -13.08 -0.70 2.73
N ALA A 25 -13.49 -1.28 1.60
CA ALA A 25 -12.94 -0.91 0.29
C ALA A 25 -13.19 0.56 -0.06
N LYS A 26 -14.36 1.10 0.31
CA LYS A 26 -14.69 2.51 0.09
C LYS A 26 -13.80 3.43 0.93
N GLU A 27 -13.60 3.11 2.21
CA GLU A 27 -12.75 3.92 3.09
C GLU A 27 -11.28 3.79 2.71
N HIS A 28 -10.83 2.58 2.35
CA HIS A 28 -9.49 2.35 1.84
C HIS A 28 -9.24 3.14 0.55
N ARG A 29 -10.22 3.15 -0.38
CA ARG A 29 -10.11 3.96 -1.61
C ARG A 29 -10.02 5.45 -1.29
N ARG A 30 -10.80 5.94 -0.33
CA ARG A 30 -10.76 7.34 0.10
C ARG A 30 -9.37 7.73 0.63
N ILE A 31 -8.77 6.92 1.50
CA ILE A 31 -7.42 7.14 2.02
C ILE A 31 -6.37 7.04 0.89
N ASN A 32 -6.54 6.07 0.00
CA ASN A 32 -5.58 5.85 -1.08
C ASN A 32 -5.68 6.88 -2.19
N GLU A 33 -6.82 7.56 -2.36
CA GLU A 33 -6.98 8.69 -3.29
C GLU A 33 -6.13 9.89 -2.84
N GLU A 34 -5.97 10.13 -1.54
CA GLU A 34 -5.05 11.15 -1.01
C GLU A 34 -3.58 10.77 -1.26
N LEU A 35 -3.22 9.49 -1.08
CA LEU A 35 -1.88 8.99 -1.40
C LEU A 35 -1.61 8.97 -2.91
N ALA A 36 -2.63 8.67 -3.72
CA ALA A 36 -2.55 8.68 -5.18
C ALA A 36 -2.38 10.12 -5.69
N ALA A 37 -3.07 11.10 -5.11
CA ALA A 37 -2.85 12.52 -5.42
C ALA A 37 -1.40 12.94 -5.07
N ALA A 38 -0.89 12.53 -3.90
CA ALA A 38 0.49 12.81 -3.51
C ALA A 38 1.56 12.09 -4.36
N ARG A 39 1.21 10.96 -5.01
CA ARG A 39 2.08 10.27 -5.98
C ARG A 39 1.92 10.78 -7.43
N ALA A 40 0.75 11.33 -7.75
CA ALA A 40 0.43 11.87 -9.07
C ALA A 40 0.97 13.29 -9.25
N ASP A 41 1.23 14.02 -8.16
CA ASP A 41 2.18 15.11 -8.20
C ASP A 41 3.55 14.52 -8.56
N PRO A 42 4.15 14.86 -9.71
CA PRO A 42 5.54 14.57 -9.95
C PRO A 42 6.30 15.46 -8.98
N ALA A 43 6.52 14.96 -7.76
CA ALA A 43 7.52 15.52 -6.86
C ALA A 43 8.75 15.77 -7.75
N PRO A 44 9.28 17.02 -7.80
CA PRO A 44 10.40 17.34 -8.67
C PRO A 44 11.43 16.27 -8.39
N GLN A 45 11.74 15.44 -9.40
CA GLN A 45 12.53 14.23 -9.29
C GLN A 45 13.58 14.50 -8.24
N ALA A 46 13.39 13.93 -7.04
CA ALA A 46 14.39 14.06 -6.01
C ALA A 46 15.58 13.39 -6.66
N VAL A 47 16.50 14.20 -7.20
CA VAL A 47 17.73 13.74 -7.80
C VAL A 47 18.22 12.73 -6.79
N PRO A 48 18.30 11.43 -7.15
CA PRO A 48 18.75 10.44 -6.20
C PRO A 48 20.00 11.06 -5.59
N PRO A 49 20.09 11.20 -4.26
CA PRO A 49 21.30 11.75 -3.66
C PRO A 49 22.42 10.99 -4.34
N ALA A 50 23.44 11.71 -4.82
CA ALA A 50 24.55 11.17 -5.59
C ALA A 50 25.33 10.19 -4.70
N ASN A 51 24.68 9.08 -4.37
CA ASN A 51 25.16 7.92 -3.70
C ASN A 51 25.82 7.12 -4.81
N GLY A 52 26.77 7.77 -5.50
CA GLY A 52 27.77 7.08 -6.28
C GLY A 52 28.31 6.01 -5.38
N LYS A 53 28.21 4.75 -5.81
CA LYS A 53 28.62 3.61 -5.00
C LYS A 53 30.05 3.89 -4.54
N LEU A 54 30.24 3.95 -3.22
CA LEU A 54 31.57 4.12 -2.66
C LEU A 54 32.42 2.94 -3.13
N LYS A 55 33.44 3.19 -3.95
CA LYS A 55 34.36 2.16 -4.40
C LYS A 55 35.61 2.22 -3.54
N ARG A 56 36.09 1.04 -3.13
CA ARG A 56 37.33 0.93 -2.38
C ARG A 56 38.51 1.24 -3.31
N ASP A 57 39.31 2.23 -2.94
CA ASP A 57 40.57 2.54 -3.62
C ASP A 57 41.56 1.39 -3.38
N PRO A 58 42.07 0.72 -4.43
CA PRO A 58 42.98 -0.41 -4.27
C PRO A 58 44.37 -0.01 -3.78
N GLN A 59 44.77 1.26 -3.91
CA GLN A 59 46.07 1.75 -3.46
C GLN A 59 46.03 2.20 -2.00
N THR A 60 44.96 2.90 -1.59
CA THR A 60 44.86 3.48 -0.24
C THR A 60 43.93 2.71 0.69
N GLY A 61 43.07 1.85 0.15
CA GLY A 61 42.06 1.10 0.90
C GLY A 61 40.86 1.93 1.38
N ILE A 62 40.85 3.24 1.12
CA ILE A 62 39.81 4.17 1.54
C ILE A 62 38.66 4.16 0.52
N TYR A 63 37.43 4.25 1.01
CA TYR A 63 36.24 4.34 0.16
C TYR A 63 36.07 5.75 -0.39
N ARG A 64 35.99 5.89 -1.71
CA ARG A 64 35.76 7.18 -2.38
C ARG A 64 34.50 7.14 -3.25
N PRO A 65 33.75 8.25 -3.35
CA PRO A 65 32.67 8.37 -4.33
C PRO A 65 33.27 8.31 -5.75
N GLN A 66 32.58 7.61 -6.66
CA GLN A 66 32.89 7.57 -8.09
C GLN A 66 32.01 8.52 -8.88
#